data_AF-A0A9D7UTJ1-F1
#
_entry.id   AF-A0A9D7UTJ1-F1
#
_cell.length_a   1.000
_cell.length_b   1.000
_cell.length_c   1.000
_cell.angle_alpha   90.00
_cell.angle_beta   90.00
_cell.angle_gamma   90.00
#
_symmetry.space_group_name_H-M   'P 1'
#
loop_
_entity.id
_entity.type
_entity.pdbx_description
1 polymer ?
#
loop_
_entity_poly.entity_id
_entity_poly.type
_entity_poly.pdbx_seq_one_letter_code
_entity_poly.pdbx_strand_id
1 'polypeptide(L)'
;MEQMVKQAIHQANQKSSREILAIPDKATEEEKHDIYLKTGRKLFAYFKRYCGDPASTAYQVHTKDYRVVGREQFRNWLVQKGRMNSGWRYQFLLFDCTRASGRFRSVSSIGTAEADFNAVIEFTDSQTDPLSLYVSVKNRRNTMGGQDWPKAIQALEVMANTDKNRVGPYCCVFAITMDKGQRHIKMEQRTKRPYSHNTEVWLSDFLWPFFANYTYEEIMTLVLDVLIEMQAQADLFSEIEVPETVLESFGAACREKGLIDEAGIFHDPHKLVCFFCG
;
A
#
# COMPACT_ATOMS: atom_id res chain seq x y z
N MET A 1 12.43 -5.51 -19.09
CA MET A 1 12.34 -5.02 -17.69
C MET A 1 11.63 -3.68 -17.60
N GLU A 2 12.11 -2.65 -18.31
CA GLU A 2 11.47 -1.32 -18.36
C GLU A 2 9.96 -1.34 -18.67
N GLN A 3 9.52 -2.13 -19.65
CA GLN A 3 8.09 -2.34 -19.95
C GLN A 3 7.30 -2.91 -18.76
N MET A 4 7.87 -3.84 -17.99
CA MET A 4 7.23 -4.39 -16.78
C MET A 4 7.16 -3.33 -15.68
N VAL A 5 8.19 -2.48 -15.54
CA VAL A 5 8.16 -1.33 -14.62
C VAL A 5 7.05 -0.35 -15.00
N LYS A 6 6.94 0.00 -16.29
CA LYS A 6 5.86 0.87 -16.82
C LYS A 6 4.48 0.27 -16.53
N GLN A 7 4.29 -1.03 -16.77
CA GLN A 7 3.05 -1.74 -16.47
C GLN A 7 2.74 -1.78 -14.97
N ALA A 8 3.71 -2.11 -14.12
CA ALA A 8 3.53 -2.14 -12.67
C ALA A 8 3.19 -0.76 -12.10
N ILE A 9 3.81 0.31 -12.62
CA ILE A 9 3.45 1.70 -12.28
C ILE A 9 2.02 1.99 -12.72
N HIS A 10 1.65 1.63 -13.95
CA HIS A 10 0.30 1.85 -14.46
C HIS A 10 -0.76 1.12 -13.62
N GLN A 11 -0.57 -0.16 -13.32
CA GLN A 11 -1.47 -0.95 -12.46
C GLN A 11 -1.57 -0.34 -11.06
N ALA A 12 -0.44 0.03 -10.45
CA ALA A 12 -0.43 0.69 -9.15
C ALA A 12 -1.16 2.05 -9.17
N ASN A 13 -1.07 2.80 -10.28
CA ASN A 13 -1.78 4.06 -10.47
C ASN A 13 -3.29 3.84 -10.62
N GLN A 14 -3.73 2.85 -11.39
CA GLN A 14 -5.13 2.46 -11.51
C GLN A 14 -5.73 2.08 -10.14
N LYS A 15 -4.98 1.31 -9.33
CA LYS A 15 -5.42 0.88 -7.99
C LYS A 15 -5.44 2.00 -6.97
N SER A 16 -4.42 2.85 -7.00
CA SER A 16 -4.29 3.94 -6.05
C SER A 16 -5.19 5.13 -6.39
N SER A 17 -5.54 5.32 -7.67
CA SER A 17 -5.88 6.63 -8.26
C SER A 17 -4.98 7.72 -7.70
N ARG A 18 -3.80 7.94 -8.31
CA ARG A 18 -2.84 8.95 -7.81
C ARG A 18 -3.50 10.32 -7.59
N GLU A 19 -4.49 10.62 -8.41
CA GLU A 19 -5.32 11.81 -8.30
C GLU A 19 -6.41 11.61 -7.24
N ILE A 20 -6.33 12.39 -6.15
CA ILE A 20 -7.47 12.58 -5.24
C ILE A 20 -8.65 13.21 -6.00
N LEU A 21 -8.32 14.06 -6.96
CA LEU A 21 -9.22 14.73 -7.87
C LEU A 21 -9.12 14.05 -9.23
N ALA A 22 -9.85 12.94 -9.42
CA ALA A 22 -9.90 12.23 -10.69
C ALA A 22 -10.74 13.04 -11.71
N ILE A 23 -10.18 14.15 -12.20
CA ILE A 23 -10.81 15.05 -13.15
C ILE A 23 -10.48 14.56 -14.56
N PRO A 24 -11.47 14.16 -15.37
CA PRO A 24 -11.24 13.82 -16.77
C PRO A 24 -10.63 15.00 -17.56
N ASP A 25 -9.74 14.73 -18.51
CA ASP A 25 -9.07 15.75 -19.34
C ASP A 25 -10.04 16.70 -20.08
N LYS A 26 -11.29 16.28 -20.28
CA LYS A 26 -12.37 17.04 -20.95
C LYS A 26 -13.57 17.32 -20.05
N ALA A 27 -13.37 17.26 -18.74
CA ALA A 27 -14.46 17.50 -17.78
C ALA A 27 -15.02 18.92 -17.91
N THR A 28 -16.34 19.04 -17.89
CA THR A 28 -17.01 20.34 -17.82
C THR A 28 -16.77 20.99 -16.45
N GLU A 29 -17.02 22.30 -16.34
CA GLU A 29 -16.91 22.99 -15.04
C GLU A 29 -17.92 22.46 -14.01
N GLU A 30 -19.11 22.03 -14.46
CA GLU A 30 -20.11 21.38 -13.61
C GLU A 30 -19.61 20.01 -13.12
N GLU A 31 -19.03 19.19 -13.99
CA GLU A 31 -18.45 17.89 -13.61
C GLU A 31 -17.28 18.06 -12.64
N LYS A 32 -16.41 19.06 -12.87
CA LYS A 32 -15.32 19.41 -11.95
C LYS A 32 -15.88 19.82 -10.59
N HIS A 33 -16.90 20.66 -10.57
CA HIS A 33 -17.55 21.12 -9.34
C HIS A 33 -18.13 19.94 -8.54
N ASP A 34 -18.84 19.02 -9.20
CA ASP A 34 -19.38 17.82 -8.57
C ASP A 34 -18.28 16.90 -8.02
N ILE A 35 -17.17 16.75 -8.75
CA ILE A 35 -15.99 16.02 -8.30
C ILE A 35 -15.41 16.69 -7.03
N TYR A 36 -15.33 18.02 -6.97
CA TYR A 36 -14.85 18.74 -5.79
C TYR A 36 -15.76 18.55 -4.57
N LEU A 37 -17.07 18.67 -4.74
CA LEU A 37 -18.05 18.43 -3.67
C LEU A 37 -17.98 16.98 -3.16
N LYS A 38 -17.88 16.01 -4.07
CA LYS A 38 -17.70 14.60 -3.70
C LYS A 38 -16.39 14.38 -2.95
N THR A 39 -15.34 15.09 -3.33
CA THR A 39 -14.01 14.96 -2.71
C THR A 39 -13.98 15.58 -1.32
N GLY A 40 -14.60 16.74 -1.08
CA GLY A 40 -14.71 17.33 0.26
C GLY A 40 -15.43 16.40 1.25
N ARG A 41 -16.52 15.74 0.81
CA ARG A 41 -17.20 14.72 1.61
C ARG A 41 -16.33 13.49 1.91
N LYS A 42 -15.53 13.04 0.94
CA LYS A 42 -14.57 11.95 1.16
C LYS A 42 -13.46 12.36 2.13
N LEU A 43 -12.99 13.61 2.04
CA LEU A 43 -12.01 14.18 2.96
C LEU A 43 -12.55 14.22 4.40
N PHE A 44 -13.84 14.52 4.57
CA PHE A 44 -14.51 14.44 5.86
C PHE A 44 -14.57 13.01 6.41
N ALA A 45 -14.94 12.04 5.58
CA ALA A 45 -14.93 10.63 5.98
C ALA A 45 -13.51 10.13 6.31
N TYR A 46 -12.51 10.61 5.58
CA TYR A 46 -11.10 10.35 5.84
C TYR A 46 -10.66 10.90 7.21
N PHE A 47 -11.01 12.17 7.51
CA PHE A 47 -10.73 12.82 8.78
C PHE A 47 -11.28 12.03 9.98
N LYS A 48 -12.50 11.47 9.85
CA LYS A 48 -13.07 10.58 10.86
C LYS A 48 -12.25 9.28 11.02
N ARG A 49 -12.02 8.59 9.90
CA ARG A 49 -11.47 7.22 9.88
C ARG A 49 -10.00 7.15 10.29
N TYR A 50 -9.22 8.19 9.98
CA TYR A 50 -7.77 8.20 10.16
C TYR A 50 -7.31 9.21 11.23
N CYS A 51 -8.16 9.48 12.23
CA CYS A 51 -7.68 10.10 13.46
C CYS A 51 -6.63 9.17 14.11
N GLY A 52 -5.49 9.73 14.53
CA GLY A 52 -4.40 8.93 15.10
C GLY A 52 -4.76 8.45 16.50
N ASP A 53 -4.76 9.39 17.43
CA ASP A 53 -5.34 9.25 18.76
C ASP A 53 -6.50 10.26 18.87
N PRO A 54 -7.75 9.84 19.19
CA PRO A 54 -8.90 10.74 19.21
C PRO A 54 -8.72 12.00 20.06
N ALA A 55 -8.11 11.88 21.25
CA ALA A 55 -7.92 13.01 22.16
C ALA A 55 -6.81 13.96 21.67
N SER A 56 -5.67 13.43 21.25
CA SER A 56 -4.57 14.18 20.66
C SER A 56 -5.00 14.84 19.35
N THR A 57 -5.80 14.16 18.53
CA THR A 57 -6.31 14.72 17.28
C THR A 57 -7.28 15.86 17.57
N ALA A 58 -8.20 15.69 18.53
CA ALA A 58 -9.11 16.75 18.96
C ALA A 58 -8.35 17.97 19.51
N TYR A 59 -7.31 17.76 20.32
CA TYR A 59 -6.42 18.83 20.80
C TYR A 59 -5.69 19.53 19.65
N GLN A 60 -5.14 18.78 18.70
CA GLN A 60 -4.38 19.32 17.56
C GLN A 60 -5.22 20.19 16.62
N VAL A 61 -6.51 19.92 16.50
CA VAL A 61 -7.42 20.71 15.64
C VAL A 61 -8.17 21.79 16.41
N HIS A 62 -8.18 21.74 17.74
CA HIS A 62 -8.86 22.72 18.57
C HIS A 62 -8.39 24.14 18.23
N THR A 63 -9.33 25.08 18.13
CA THR A 63 -9.14 26.49 17.74
C THR A 63 -8.66 26.73 16.30
N LYS A 64 -8.53 25.68 15.48
CA LYS A 64 -8.17 25.83 14.06
C LYS A 64 -9.41 25.99 13.19
N ASP A 65 -9.22 26.72 12.09
CA ASP A 65 -10.19 26.83 11.00
C ASP A 65 -10.21 25.55 10.15
N TYR A 66 -11.41 25.14 9.71
CA TYR A 66 -11.59 23.94 8.88
C TYR A 66 -10.80 23.96 7.57
N ARG A 67 -10.47 25.11 7.01
CA ARG A 67 -9.63 25.22 5.81
C ARG A 67 -8.20 24.80 6.11
N VAL A 68 -7.67 25.17 7.28
CA VAL A 68 -6.32 24.76 7.72
C VAL A 68 -6.30 23.25 7.92
N VAL A 69 -7.25 22.73 8.70
CA VAL A 69 -7.37 21.30 8.97
C VAL A 69 -7.62 20.53 7.68
N GLY A 70 -8.52 21.00 6.81
CA GLY A 70 -8.84 20.37 5.53
C GLY A 70 -7.64 20.29 4.59
N ARG A 71 -6.82 21.35 4.49
CA ARG A 71 -5.55 21.31 3.71
C ARG A 71 -4.57 20.28 4.27
N GLU A 72 -4.40 20.23 5.59
CA GLU A 72 -3.54 19.24 6.24
C GLU A 72 -4.05 17.81 5.97
N GLN A 73 -5.35 17.56 6.13
CA GLN A 73 -5.95 16.26 5.85
C GLN A 73 -5.82 15.87 4.38
N PHE A 74 -5.99 16.82 3.45
CA PHE A 74 -5.87 16.55 2.01
C PHE A 74 -4.43 16.15 1.65
N ARG A 75 -3.43 16.84 2.23
CA ARG A 75 -2.01 16.48 2.08
C ARG A 75 -1.69 15.13 2.69
N ASN A 76 -2.21 14.84 3.89
CA ASN A 76 -2.02 13.53 4.52
C ASN A 76 -2.63 12.41 3.67
N TRP A 77 -3.80 12.64 3.09
CA TRP A 77 -4.45 11.72 2.18
C TRP A 77 -3.61 11.49 0.92
N LEU A 78 -3.02 12.54 0.32
CA LEU A 78 -2.09 12.43 -0.82
C LEU A 78 -0.88 11.56 -0.46
N VAL A 79 -0.23 11.83 0.68
CA VAL A 79 0.95 11.09 1.14
C VAL A 79 0.60 9.63 1.38
N GLN A 80 -0.55 9.34 2.01
CA GLN A 80 -0.99 7.97 2.26
C GLN A 80 -1.26 7.23 0.94
N LYS A 81 -1.93 7.86 -0.03
CA LYS A 81 -2.12 7.31 -1.37
C LYS A 81 -0.79 7.05 -2.07
N GLY A 82 0.17 7.97 -1.98
CA GLY A 82 1.54 7.78 -2.49
C GLY A 82 2.25 6.57 -1.88
N ARG A 83 2.14 6.37 -0.56
CA ARG A 83 2.67 5.19 0.14
C ARG A 83 2.03 3.89 -0.34
N MET A 84 0.70 3.88 -0.53
CA MET A 84 -0.02 2.71 -1.05
C MET A 84 0.39 2.40 -2.49
N ASN A 85 0.49 3.42 -3.35
CA ASN A 85 0.93 3.29 -4.73
C ASN A 85 2.34 2.68 -4.83
N SER A 86 3.26 3.12 -3.98
CA SER A 86 4.59 2.51 -3.89
C SER A 86 4.52 1.02 -3.52
N GLY A 87 3.65 0.64 -2.58
CA GLY A 87 3.48 -0.76 -2.19
C GLY A 87 2.99 -1.63 -3.35
N TRP A 88 1.90 -1.22 -3.99
CA TRP A 88 1.33 -1.94 -5.14
C TRP A 88 2.33 -2.09 -6.29
N ARG A 89 3.09 -1.03 -6.59
CA ARG A 89 4.08 -1.05 -7.68
C ARG A 89 5.09 -2.18 -7.51
N TYR A 90 5.69 -2.31 -6.33
CA TYR A 90 6.70 -3.33 -6.09
C TYR A 90 6.10 -4.73 -5.96
N GLN A 91 4.85 -4.86 -5.53
CA GLN A 91 4.14 -6.14 -5.53
C GLN A 91 3.89 -6.65 -6.94
N PHE A 92 3.30 -5.82 -7.81
CA PHE A 92 3.10 -6.17 -9.22
C PHE A 92 4.42 -6.44 -9.93
N LEU A 93 5.43 -5.58 -9.71
CA LEU A 93 6.74 -5.74 -10.32
C LEU A 93 7.41 -7.05 -9.91
N LEU A 94 7.38 -7.42 -8.63
CA LEU A 94 7.95 -8.69 -8.16
C LEU A 94 7.25 -9.87 -8.81
N PHE A 95 5.92 -9.88 -8.87
CA PHE A 95 5.15 -10.95 -9.51
C PHE A 95 5.51 -11.09 -11.00
N ASP A 96 5.52 -9.99 -11.75
CA ASP A 96 5.83 -10.00 -13.17
C ASP A 96 7.28 -10.40 -13.45
N CYS A 97 8.23 -9.92 -12.65
CA CYS A 97 9.63 -10.33 -12.76
C CYS A 97 9.80 -11.81 -12.44
N THR A 98 9.09 -12.32 -11.42
CA THR A 98 9.11 -13.74 -11.07
C THR A 98 8.66 -14.60 -12.23
N ARG A 99 7.53 -14.23 -12.85
CA ARG A 99 6.99 -14.90 -14.04
C ARG A 99 7.93 -14.81 -15.25
N ALA A 100 8.57 -13.66 -15.45
CA ALA A 100 9.49 -13.44 -16.56
C ALA A 100 10.90 -14.05 -16.36
N SER A 101 11.25 -14.43 -15.12
CA SER A 101 12.60 -14.92 -14.78
C SER A 101 12.96 -16.26 -15.43
N GLY A 102 11.96 -17.07 -15.81
CA GLY A 102 12.14 -18.43 -16.31
C GLY A 102 12.68 -19.43 -15.28
N ARG A 103 12.82 -19.04 -14.01
CA ARG A 103 13.39 -19.89 -12.93
C ARG A 103 12.40 -20.82 -12.27
N PHE A 104 11.12 -20.53 -12.41
CA PHE A 104 10.05 -21.25 -11.74
C PHE A 104 9.26 -22.04 -12.77
N ARG A 105 8.96 -23.30 -12.46
CA ARG A 105 8.13 -24.17 -13.31
C ARG A 105 6.76 -23.56 -13.53
N SER A 106 6.20 -22.94 -12.50
CA SER A 106 4.94 -22.20 -12.57
C SER A 106 4.94 -21.04 -11.59
N VAL A 107 4.21 -19.98 -11.94
CA VAL A 107 3.96 -18.80 -11.11
C VAL A 107 2.49 -18.42 -11.29
N SER A 108 1.72 -18.38 -10.20
CA SER A 108 0.29 -18.06 -10.26
C SER A 108 -0.15 -17.20 -9.08
N SER A 109 -1.21 -16.41 -9.27
CA SER A 109 -1.80 -15.60 -8.20
C SER A 109 -2.55 -16.48 -7.22
N ILE A 110 -2.43 -16.21 -5.92
CA ILE A 110 -3.13 -16.98 -4.86
C ILE A 110 -4.44 -16.31 -4.40
N GLY A 111 -4.82 -15.19 -5.02
CA GLY A 111 -6.17 -14.62 -4.91
C GLY A 111 -6.55 -14.02 -3.55
N THR A 112 -5.67 -14.03 -2.54
CA THR A 112 -5.96 -13.53 -1.18
C THR A 112 -5.58 -12.07 -0.96
N ALA A 113 -4.55 -11.59 -1.64
CA ALA A 113 -4.18 -10.19 -1.76
C ALA A 113 -3.59 -9.95 -3.16
N GLU A 114 -3.71 -8.73 -3.68
CA GLU A 114 -3.26 -8.46 -5.05
C GLU A 114 -1.74 -8.65 -5.14
N ALA A 115 -1.32 -9.45 -6.13
CA ALA A 115 0.07 -9.85 -6.38
C ALA A 115 0.76 -10.65 -5.26
N ASP A 116 0.01 -11.21 -4.30
CA ASP A 116 0.45 -12.41 -3.59
C ASP A 116 0.38 -13.59 -4.58
N PHE A 117 1.38 -14.48 -4.55
CA PHE A 117 1.53 -15.52 -5.57
C PHE A 117 2.12 -16.80 -5.02
N ASN A 118 1.94 -17.90 -5.74
CA ASN A 118 2.69 -19.13 -5.54
C ASN A 118 3.67 -19.31 -6.70
N ALA A 119 4.81 -19.92 -6.40
CA ALA A 119 5.82 -20.25 -7.39
C ALA A 119 6.38 -21.66 -7.11
N VAL A 120 6.54 -22.48 -8.15
CA VAL A 120 7.07 -23.85 -8.00
C VAL A 120 8.51 -23.90 -8.48
N ILE A 121 9.40 -24.37 -7.61
CA ILE A 121 10.83 -24.56 -7.88
C ILE A 121 11.08 -26.03 -8.15
N GLU A 122 11.74 -26.31 -9.27
CA GLU A 122 12.32 -27.63 -9.54
C GLU A 122 13.78 -27.63 -9.14
N PHE A 123 14.22 -28.73 -8.53
CA PHE A 123 15.62 -28.94 -8.20
C PHE A 123 16.36 -29.52 -9.41
N THR A 124 17.67 -29.29 -9.48
CA THR A 124 18.51 -29.85 -10.55
C THR A 124 18.51 -31.38 -10.53
N ASP A 125 18.32 -31.98 -9.35
CA ASP A 125 18.06 -33.40 -9.22
C ASP A 125 16.56 -33.66 -9.41
N SER A 126 16.21 -34.29 -10.53
CA SER A 126 14.83 -34.63 -10.89
C SER A 126 14.19 -35.67 -9.97
N GLN A 127 14.96 -36.33 -9.09
CA GLN A 127 14.45 -37.24 -8.07
C GLN A 127 13.97 -36.50 -6.82
N THR A 128 14.32 -35.22 -6.66
CA THR A 128 13.86 -34.41 -5.54
C THR A 128 12.52 -33.76 -5.87
N ASP A 129 11.54 -33.95 -4.99
CA ASP A 129 10.22 -33.34 -5.13
C ASP A 129 10.32 -31.80 -5.30
N PRO A 130 9.55 -31.19 -6.21
CA PRO A 130 9.50 -29.74 -6.35
C PRO A 130 9.08 -29.04 -5.06
N LEU A 131 9.58 -27.83 -4.83
CA LEU A 131 9.18 -27.00 -3.70
C LEU A 131 8.15 -25.96 -4.13
N SER A 132 7.00 -25.92 -3.46
CA SER A 132 5.98 -24.89 -3.65
C SER A 132 6.22 -23.70 -2.71
N LEU A 133 6.51 -22.52 -3.27
CA LEU A 133 6.57 -21.28 -2.52
C LEU A 133 5.21 -20.60 -2.48
N TYR A 134 4.76 -20.17 -1.30
CA TYR A 134 3.58 -19.30 -1.13
C TYR A 134 4.04 -17.95 -0.63
N VAL A 135 3.94 -16.93 -1.49
CA VAL A 135 4.60 -15.64 -1.30
C VAL A 135 3.56 -14.57 -1.00
N SER A 136 3.62 -14.02 0.21
CA SER A 136 2.89 -12.80 0.56
C SER A 136 3.81 -11.59 0.47
N VAL A 137 3.53 -10.71 -0.49
CA VAL A 137 4.41 -9.59 -0.82
C VAL A 137 4.03 -8.37 0.00
N LYS A 138 5.02 -7.71 0.60
CA LYS A 138 4.87 -6.51 1.44
C LYS A 138 5.91 -5.48 1.06
N ASN A 139 5.55 -4.21 1.22
CA ASN A 139 6.44 -3.11 0.85
C ASN A 139 7.62 -2.98 1.84
N ARG A 140 7.33 -2.95 3.15
CA ARG A 140 8.29 -2.75 4.23
C ARG A 140 7.94 -3.64 5.43
N ARG A 141 8.89 -3.94 6.30
CA ARG A 141 8.66 -4.69 7.55
C ARG A 141 7.59 -4.03 8.43
N ASN A 142 7.50 -2.71 8.39
CA ASN A 142 6.57 -1.92 9.20
C ASN A 142 5.10 -2.15 8.81
N THR A 143 4.82 -2.65 7.60
CA THR A 143 3.45 -3.07 7.24
C THR A 143 2.99 -4.30 8.03
N MET A 144 3.95 -5.06 8.58
CA MET A 144 3.73 -6.16 9.54
C MET A 144 3.95 -5.71 10.99
N GLY A 145 4.43 -4.50 11.24
CA GLY A 145 4.80 -3.99 12.57
C GLY A 145 3.61 -3.78 13.51
N GLY A 146 2.40 -3.66 12.97
CA GLY A 146 1.13 -3.71 13.71
C GLY A 146 0.32 -4.99 13.50
N GLN A 147 0.87 -5.99 12.81
CA GLN A 147 0.20 -7.27 12.56
C GLN A 147 0.70 -8.35 13.54
N ASP A 148 -0.22 -9.20 13.97
CA ASP A 148 0.08 -10.40 14.73
C ASP A 148 0.79 -11.42 13.82
N TRP A 149 2.13 -11.47 13.92
CA TRP A 149 2.99 -12.40 13.16
C TRP A 149 2.48 -13.85 13.21
N PRO A 150 2.20 -14.43 14.39
CA PRO A 150 1.54 -15.73 14.49
C PRO A 150 0.32 -15.89 13.58
N LYS A 151 -0.62 -14.94 13.61
CA LYS A 151 -1.85 -15.01 12.82
C LYS A 151 -1.59 -14.90 11.33
N ALA A 152 -0.68 -14.02 10.91
CA ALA A 152 -0.34 -13.85 9.50
C ALA A 152 0.35 -15.10 8.94
N ILE A 153 1.29 -15.68 9.71
CA ILE A 153 1.97 -16.94 9.39
C ILE A 153 0.92 -18.05 9.24
N GLN A 154 0.06 -18.21 10.24
CA GLN A 154 -0.99 -19.23 10.22
C GLN A 154 -1.91 -19.08 8.99
N ALA A 155 -2.32 -17.86 8.64
CA ALA A 155 -3.18 -17.64 7.48
C ALA A 155 -2.51 -18.06 6.16
N LEU A 156 -1.22 -17.75 5.98
CA LEU A 156 -0.47 -18.12 4.78
C LEU A 156 -0.23 -19.64 4.72
N GLU A 157 0.05 -20.27 5.86
CA GLU A 157 0.24 -21.72 5.93
C GLU A 157 -1.06 -22.50 5.73
N VAL A 158 -2.20 -22.00 6.22
CA VAL A 158 -3.52 -22.59 5.94
C VAL A 158 -3.77 -22.59 4.43
N MET A 159 -3.45 -21.50 3.75
CA MET A 159 -3.56 -21.45 2.29
C MET A 159 -2.67 -22.49 1.61
N ALA A 160 -1.40 -22.57 2.02
CA ALA A 160 -0.47 -23.57 1.49
C ALA A 160 -0.94 -25.02 1.75
N ASN A 161 -1.59 -25.28 2.89
CA ASN A 161 -2.08 -26.62 3.25
C ASN A 161 -3.41 -26.99 2.61
N THR A 162 -4.23 -26.01 2.26
CA THR A 162 -5.55 -26.22 1.63
C THR A 162 -5.50 -26.21 0.11
N ASP A 163 -4.38 -25.81 -0.49
CA ASP A 163 -4.17 -25.83 -1.93
C ASP A 163 -4.08 -27.27 -2.45
N LYS A 164 -5.14 -27.69 -3.16
CA LYS A 164 -5.26 -29.03 -3.75
C LYS A 164 -4.30 -29.25 -4.92
N ASN A 165 -3.75 -28.18 -5.49
CA ASN A 165 -2.82 -28.23 -6.63
C ASN A 165 -1.35 -28.11 -6.19
N ARG A 166 -1.09 -28.06 -4.88
CA ARG A 166 0.27 -28.01 -4.34
C ARG A 166 1.06 -29.23 -4.76
N VAL A 167 2.28 -29.00 -5.26
CA VAL A 167 3.23 -30.06 -5.58
C VAL A 167 4.35 -30.06 -4.53
N GLY A 168 4.62 -31.24 -3.98
CA GLY A 168 5.70 -31.45 -3.01
C GLY A 168 5.55 -30.66 -1.70
N PRO A 169 6.66 -30.50 -0.94
CA PRO A 169 6.72 -29.65 0.24
C PRO A 169 6.42 -28.19 -0.07
N TYR A 170 6.16 -27.39 0.97
CA TYR A 170 5.98 -25.94 0.83
C TYR A 170 6.90 -25.12 1.71
N CYS A 171 7.13 -23.88 1.28
CA CYS A 171 7.68 -22.81 2.10
C CYS A 171 6.84 -21.55 1.91
N CYS A 172 6.37 -20.98 3.01
CA CYS A 172 5.68 -19.71 3.04
C CYS A 172 6.70 -18.57 3.17
N VAL A 173 6.52 -17.51 2.38
CA VAL A 173 7.49 -16.41 2.28
C VAL A 173 6.77 -15.09 2.47
N PHE A 174 7.18 -14.32 3.48
CA PHE A 174 6.88 -12.89 3.55
C PHE A 174 7.95 -12.11 2.80
N ALA A 175 7.65 -11.72 1.57
CA ALA A 175 8.56 -11.02 0.68
C ALA A 175 8.52 -9.51 0.93
N ILE A 176 9.56 -8.95 1.54
CA ILE A 176 9.69 -7.52 1.83
C ILE A 176 10.51 -6.83 0.75
N THR A 177 9.86 -6.03 -0.09
CA THR A 177 10.47 -5.53 -1.34
C THR A 177 11.43 -4.35 -1.17
N MET A 178 11.30 -3.54 -0.10
CA MET A 178 12.11 -2.32 0.07
C MET A 178 13.15 -2.36 1.20
N ASP A 179 13.03 -3.27 2.15
CA ASP A 179 13.93 -3.27 3.30
C ASP A 179 15.12 -4.19 3.04
N LYS A 180 16.33 -3.60 3.03
CA LYS A 180 17.60 -4.30 2.86
C LYS A 180 17.82 -5.41 3.88
N GLY A 181 18.62 -6.39 3.49
CA GLY A 181 19.01 -7.55 4.28
C GLY A 181 18.76 -8.89 3.59
N GLN A 182 19.11 -9.95 4.32
CA GLN A 182 18.98 -11.35 3.89
C GLN A 182 17.70 -11.99 4.42
N ARG A 183 17.42 -13.23 4.02
CA ARG A 183 16.30 -14.00 4.56
C ARG A 183 16.52 -14.45 6.01
N HIS A 184 15.44 -14.59 6.77
CA HIS A 184 15.47 -15.14 8.13
C HIS A 184 14.13 -15.77 8.52
N ILE A 185 14.14 -16.63 9.53
CA ILE A 185 12.92 -17.17 10.16
C ILE A 185 12.50 -16.26 11.31
N LYS A 186 11.20 -15.98 11.42
CA LYS A 186 10.66 -15.14 12.50
C LYS A 186 10.60 -15.93 13.81
N MET A 187 11.30 -15.44 14.82
CA MET A 187 11.37 -16.06 16.15
C MET A 187 10.38 -15.42 17.13
N GLU A 188 9.75 -16.23 17.97
CA GLU A 188 9.03 -15.75 19.15
C GLU A 188 10.05 -15.21 20.17
N GLN A 189 9.87 -13.95 20.58
CA GLN A 189 10.87 -13.26 21.42
C GLN A 189 11.10 -13.94 22.78
N ARG A 190 10.04 -14.53 23.36
CA ARG A 190 10.07 -15.17 24.68
C ARG A 190 10.72 -16.54 24.66
N THR A 191 10.29 -17.42 23.75
CA THR A 191 10.77 -18.80 23.70
C THR A 191 12.03 -18.97 22.86
N LYS A 192 12.39 -17.96 22.05
CA LYS A 192 13.46 -18.04 21.05
C LYS A 192 13.28 -19.21 20.09
N ARG A 193 12.04 -19.65 19.86
CA ARG A 193 11.68 -20.67 18.86
C ARG A 193 11.06 -20.00 17.64
N PRO A 194 11.17 -20.61 16.44
CA PRO A 194 10.43 -20.15 15.27
C PRO A 194 8.93 -20.12 15.53
N TYR A 195 8.23 -19.10 15.02
CA TYR A 195 6.77 -19.18 14.93
C TYR A 195 6.33 -20.30 13.98
N SER A 196 7.11 -20.54 12.93
CA SER A 196 7.02 -21.73 12.09
C SER A 196 8.37 -22.03 11.44
N HIS A 197 8.66 -23.31 11.25
CA HIS A 197 9.82 -23.78 10.49
C HIS A 197 9.61 -23.71 8.97
N ASN A 198 8.37 -23.59 8.50
CA ASN A 198 8.02 -23.55 7.08
C ASN A 198 7.77 -22.12 6.58
N THR A 199 8.02 -21.10 7.41
CA THR A 199 7.80 -19.71 7.04
C THR A 199 9.04 -18.84 7.22
N GLU A 200 9.46 -18.19 6.14
CA GLU A 200 10.59 -17.28 6.11
C GLU A 200 10.16 -15.83 5.78
N VAL A 201 10.96 -14.87 6.23
CA VAL A 201 10.88 -13.46 5.83
C VAL A 201 12.06 -13.17 4.91
N TRP A 202 11.77 -12.78 3.66
CA TRP A 202 12.79 -12.51 2.65
C TRP A 202 12.89 -11.02 2.41
N LEU A 203 14.10 -10.49 2.55
CA LEU A 203 14.41 -9.08 2.46
C LEU A 203 15.06 -8.76 1.11
N SER A 204 15.11 -7.49 0.74
CA SER A 204 15.32 -7.08 -0.65
C SER A 204 16.63 -7.59 -1.28
N ASP A 205 17.70 -7.74 -0.50
CA ASP A 205 19.01 -8.17 -1.03
C ASP A 205 19.06 -9.66 -1.35
N PHE A 206 18.16 -10.46 -0.77
CA PHE A 206 17.96 -11.86 -1.15
C PHE A 206 16.79 -12.02 -2.13
N LEU A 207 15.69 -11.31 -1.85
CA LEU A 207 14.41 -11.44 -2.54
C LEU A 207 14.52 -11.15 -4.04
N TRP A 208 15.08 -10.00 -4.42
CA TRP A 208 15.13 -9.60 -5.82
C TRP A 208 16.06 -10.49 -6.65
N PRO A 209 17.30 -10.81 -6.20
CA PRO A 209 18.14 -11.74 -6.94
C PRO A 209 17.52 -13.13 -7.06
N PHE A 210 16.78 -13.58 -6.05
CA PHE A 210 16.15 -14.89 -6.05
C PHE A 210 14.97 -14.97 -7.04
N PHE A 211 14.05 -14.02 -6.99
CA PHE A 211 12.83 -14.07 -7.80
C PHE A 211 12.99 -13.44 -9.18
N ALA A 212 13.77 -12.37 -9.30
CA ALA A 212 13.76 -11.50 -10.48
C ALA A 212 15.05 -11.56 -11.31
N ASN A 213 16.14 -12.14 -10.80
CA ASN A 213 17.49 -12.05 -11.38
C ASN A 213 18.04 -10.62 -11.45
N TYR A 214 17.54 -9.72 -10.60
CA TYR A 214 18.03 -8.35 -10.45
C TYR A 214 18.39 -8.10 -9.00
N THR A 215 19.40 -7.29 -8.76
CA THR A 215 19.71 -6.75 -7.45
C THR A 215 18.67 -5.71 -7.04
N TYR A 216 18.56 -5.46 -5.73
CA TYR A 216 17.70 -4.40 -5.21
C TYR A 216 18.03 -3.03 -5.85
N GLU A 217 19.32 -2.72 -6.03
CA GLU A 217 19.77 -1.46 -6.61
C GLU A 217 19.38 -1.30 -8.08
N GLU A 218 19.50 -2.35 -8.89
CA GLU A 218 19.02 -2.34 -10.28
C GLU A 218 17.52 -2.10 -10.35
N ILE A 219 16.73 -2.77 -9.49
CA ILE A 219 15.27 -2.55 -9.44
C ILE A 219 14.95 -1.08 -9.08
N MET A 220 15.59 -0.53 -8.05
CA MET A 220 15.33 0.85 -7.62
C MET A 220 15.73 1.86 -8.71
N THR A 221 16.87 1.63 -9.39
CA THR A 221 17.36 2.48 -10.47
C THR A 221 16.43 2.46 -11.67
N LEU A 222 16.03 1.27 -12.13
CA LEU A 222 15.10 1.13 -13.26
C LEU A 222 13.73 1.76 -12.97
N VAL A 223 13.25 1.62 -11.73
CA VAL A 223 12.00 2.27 -11.32
C VAL A 223 12.15 3.79 -11.28
N LEU A 224 13.28 4.31 -10.80
CA LEU A 224 13.57 5.74 -10.81
C LEU A 224 13.63 6.29 -12.23
N ASP A 225 14.37 5.65 -13.12
CA ASP A 225 14.55 6.10 -14.51
C ASP A 225 13.19 6.19 -15.23
N VAL A 226 12.36 5.15 -15.11
CA VAL A 226 11.00 5.18 -15.69
C VAL A 226 10.14 6.28 -15.06
N LEU A 227 10.24 6.52 -13.75
CA LEU A 227 9.48 7.59 -13.11
C LEU A 227 9.94 8.97 -13.59
N ILE A 228 11.24 9.18 -13.78
CA ILE A 228 11.80 10.43 -14.32
C ILE A 228 11.32 10.63 -15.76
N GLU A 229 11.37 9.59 -16.60
CA GLU A 229 10.84 9.65 -17.98
C GLU A 229 9.34 9.99 -18.00
N MET A 230 8.55 9.34 -17.16
CA MET A 230 7.12 9.59 -17.05
C MET A 230 6.83 10.99 -16.47
N GLN A 231 7.68 11.50 -15.58
CA GLN A 231 7.54 12.84 -15.01
C GLN A 231 7.95 13.93 -16.01
N ALA A 232 9.00 13.71 -16.80
CA ALA A 232 9.35 14.59 -17.92
C ALA A 232 8.21 14.68 -18.96
N GLN A 233 7.35 13.65 -19.03
CA GLN A 233 6.11 13.67 -19.81
C GLN A 233 4.92 14.31 -19.06
N ALA A 234 4.99 14.44 -17.74
CA ALA A 234 3.92 14.88 -16.84
C ALA A 234 4.15 16.22 -16.13
N ASP A 235 5.26 16.94 -16.39
CA ASP A 235 5.61 18.26 -15.85
C ASP A 235 4.68 19.41 -16.32
N LEU A 236 3.41 19.08 -16.61
CA LEU A 236 2.27 19.98 -16.72
C LEU A 236 1.47 20.11 -15.40
N PHE A 237 1.83 19.41 -14.32
CA PHE A 237 1.11 19.44 -13.03
C PHE A 237 2.02 19.77 -11.84
N SER A 238 2.47 21.01 -11.78
CA SER A 238 3.12 21.61 -10.60
C SER A 238 2.11 21.96 -9.51
N GLU A 239 2.48 21.71 -8.25
CA GLU A 239 1.86 22.24 -7.02
C GLU A 239 0.35 21.99 -6.89
N ILE A 240 -0.04 20.89 -6.20
CA ILE A 240 -1.44 20.63 -5.87
C ILE A 240 -1.93 21.67 -4.86
N GLU A 241 -2.42 22.79 -5.38
CA GLU A 241 -3.27 23.72 -4.65
C GLU A 241 -4.60 23.02 -4.38
N VAL A 242 -5.03 22.96 -3.11
CA VAL A 242 -6.30 22.32 -2.76
C VAL A 242 -7.44 23.23 -3.22
N PRO A 243 -8.34 22.81 -4.13
CA PRO A 243 -9.40 23.68 -4.61
C PRO A 243 -10.29 24.13 -3.45
N GLU A 244 -10.62 25.42 -3.41
CA GLU A 244 -11.42 25.98 -2.32
C GLU A 244 -12.78 25.28 -2.18
N THR A 245 -13.40 24.87 -3.30
CA THR A 245 -14.65 24.09 -3.30
C THR A 245 -14.55 22.77 -2.52
N VAL A 246 -13.38 22.10 -2.54
CA VAL A 246 -13.15 20.90 -1.73
C VAL A 246 -13.15 21.24 -0.24
N LEU A 247 -12.48 22.34 0.13
CA LEU A 247 -12.41 22.81 1.52
C LEU A 247 -13.78 23.25 2.02
N GLU A 248 -14.55 23.99 1.22
CA GLU A 248 -15.91 24.41 1.54
C GLU A 248 -16.84 23.20 1.73
N SER A 249 -16.73 22.20 0.86
CA SER A 249 -17.52 20.96 1.02
C SER A 249 -17.13 20.18 2.28
N PHE A 250 -15.84 20.14 2.64
CA PHE A 250 -15.37 19.57 3.90
C PHE A 250 -15.92 20.35 5.11
N GLY A 251 -15.83 21.67 5.09
CA GLY A 251 -16.38 22.56 6.12
C GLY A 251 -17.88 22.41 6.29
N ALA A 252 -18.64 22.30 5.19
CA ALA A 252 -20.07 22.05 5.22
C ALA A 252 -20.42 20.74 5.93
N ALA A 253 -19.66 19.67 5.67
CA ALA A 253 -19.85 18.39 6.36
C ALA A 253 -19.48 18.46 7.85
N CYS A 254 -18.42 19.18 8.20
CA CYS A 254 -18.06 19.47 9.60
C CYS A 254 -19.16 20.25 10.33
N ARG A 255 -19.76 21.25 9.66
CA ARG A 255 -20.86 22.07 10.20
C ARG A 255 -22.13 21.26 10.36
N GLU A 256 -22.46 20.37 9.42
CA GLU A 256 -23.62 19.46 9.54
C GLU A 256 -23.51 18.55 10.77
N LYS A 257 -22.29 18.13 11.15
CA LYS A 257 -22.03 17.38 12.39
C LYS A 257 -21.79 18.28 13.60
N GLY A 258 -21.89 19.59 13.43
CA GLY A 258 -21.68 20.63 14.44
C GLY A 258 -20.29 20.58 15.08
N LEU A 259 -19.26 20.16 14.33
CA LEU A 259 -17.89 20.07 14.83
C LEU A 259 -17.17 21.42 14.81
N ILE A 260 -17.68 22.36 14.02
CA ILE A 260 -17.17 23.74 13.89
C ILE A 260 -18.29 24.74 14.21
N ASP A 261 -17.92 25.93 14.64
CA ASP A 261 -18.86 27.06 14.84
C ASP A 261 -19.16 27.80 13.53
N GLU A 262 -19.90 28.91 13.64
CA GLU A 262 -20.23 29.80 12.51
C GLU A 262 -18.99 30.45 11.88
N ALA A 263 -17.93 30.67 12.67
CA ALA A 263 -16.65 31.16 12.16
C ALA A 263 -15.81 30.06 11.48
N GLY A 264 -16.25 28.80 11.54
CA GLY A 264 -15.55 27.66 10.96
C GLY A 264 -14.48 27.07 11.87
N ILE A 265 -14.50 27.39 13.16
CA ILE A 265 -13.50 26.99 14.14
C ILE A 265 -13.94 25.74 14.92
N PHE A 266 -13.01 24.79 15.07
CA PHE A 266 -13.18 23.64 15.95
C PHE A 266 -13.07 24.06 17.43
N HIS A 267 -14.18 24.49 18.02
CA HIS A 267 -14.21 25.04 19.38
C HIS A 267 -14.51 24.03 20.49
N ASP A 268 -15.07 22.85 20.16
CA ASP A 268 -15.44 21.82 21.14
C ASP A 268 -14.61 20.52 20.95
N PRO A 269 -13.50 20.36 21.68
CA PRO A 269 -12.67 19.16 21.58
C PRO A 269 -13.36 17.90 22.13
N HIS A 270 -14.32 18.02 23.06
CA HIS A 270 -15.05 16.86 23.58
C HIS A 270 -15.97 16.28 22.51
N LYS A 271 -16.65 17.15 21.76
CA LYS A 271 -17.48 16.73 20.62
C LYS A 271 -16.67 16.07 19.52
N LEU A 272 -15.45 16.55 19.28
CA LEU A 272 -14.50 15.90 18.36
C LEU A 272 -14.11 14.49 18.82
N VAL A 273 -13.81 14.30 20.11
CA VAL A 273 -13.55 12.96 20.65
C VAL A 273 -14.75 12.04 20.46
N CYS A 274 -15.97 12.49 20.77
CA CYS A 274 -17.19 11.72 20.52
C CYS A 274 -17.36 11.37 19.04
N PHE A 275 -17.06 12.30 18.14
CA PHE A 275 -17.11 12.07 16.69
C PHE A 275 -16.09 11.05 16.20
N PHE A 276 -14.89 11.02 16.76
CA PHE A 276 -13.84 10.06 16.40
C PHE A 276 -14.08 8.66 16.99
N CYS A 277 -14.67 8.59 18.18
CA CYS A 277 -14.89 7.35 18.91
C CYS A 277 -16.21 6.63 18.58
N GLY A 278 -17.18 7.32 17.97
CA GLY A 278 -18.48 6.75 17.56
C GLY A 278 -18.54 6.47 16.06
#